data_AF-Q0AXV6-F1
#
_entry.id   AF-Q0AXV6-F1
#
_cell.length_a   1.000
_cell.length_b   1.000
_cell.length_c   1.000
_cell.angle_alpha   90.00
_cell.angle_beta   90.00
_cell.angle_gamma   90.00
#
_symmetry.space_group_name_H-M   'P 1'
#
loop_
_entity.id
_entity.type
_entity.pdbx_description
1 polymer ?
#
loop_
_entity_poly.entity_id
_entity_poly.type
_entity_poly.pdbx_seq_one_letter_code
_entity_poly.pdbx_strand_id
1 'polypeptide(L)'
;MEFDQAKKIVVATIIDQQGLSDRLVGCKAIITSTGRLSYSIPLAWVRERLEVLIRESLYRGSFEVISLANPNDTRQKATLMIDPYLPPQELIILGGGHIAQPLAKIGKLLGYQVAVLDDRPEFVSKDRFPEADKTICCSFDTVENSFDLGPQSNVVIVTRGHQHDLLCLRQMLKYPLAYLGMIGSRRKVAIIRERLLEEGLAVKKLNSVYMPIGLDIGAQTPAEIAVSITAELIKVRRGGKAASIKNIDKKNNDNEAGVFNLGELPSTIDQEILQLTLQAAINHVPAALATVVSTKGSTPRKAGAHMLVWADGRSLGTVGGGQGEAKVRAEAFKIINTSQPILYRISMDAANAAMEGMICGGSMEVFIEPVNGFAQVSGGGGIL
;
A
#
# COMPACT_ATOMS: atom_id res chain seq x y z
N MET A 1 16.75 -18.92 7.55
CA MET A 1 16.98 -17.66 8.29
C MET A 1 15.73 -16.82 8.07
N GLU A 2 14.79 -16.87 9.00
CA GLU A 2 13.44 -16.32 8.81
C GLU A 2 13.47 -14.79 8.86
N PHE A 3 13.42 -14.17 7.69
CA PHE A 3 12.67 -12.92 7.56
C PHE A 3 11.24 -13.26 7.95
N ASP A 4 10.96 -13.16 9.25
CA ASP A 4 9.65 -13.34 9.86
C ASP A 4 8.58 -12.71 8.96
N GLN A 5 7.62 -13.54 8.54
CA GLN A 5 6.61 -13.21 7.52
C GLN A 5 5.73 -12.02 7.92
N ALA A 6 5.82 -11.56 9.16
CA ALA A 6 5.09 -10.41 9.70
C ALA A 6 5.89 -9.08 9.78
N LYS A 7 7.17 -9.03 9.36
CA LYS A 7 7.98 -7.81 9.53
C LYS A 7 7.72 -6.78 8.42
N LYS A 8 7.30 -5.57 8.84
CA LYS A 8 7.23 -4.38 7.98
C LYS A 8 8.65 -3.99 7.55
N ILE A 9 8.89 -3.86 6.26
CA ILE A 9 10.19 -3.49 5.71
C ILE A 9 10.00 -2.30 4.78
N VAL A 10 10.94 -1.37 4.75
CA VAL A 10 11.04 -0.39 3.66
C VAL A 10 12.41 -0.48 3.06
N VAL A 11 12.45 -0.62 1.74
CA VAL A 11 13.67 -0.62 0.95
C VAL A 11 13.77 0.72 0.24
N ALA A 12 14.84 1.46 0.49
CA ALA A 12 15.18 2.63 -0.31
C ALA A 12 16.31 2.26 -1.27
N THR A 13 16.16 2.49 -2.57
CA THR A 13 17.17 2.19 -3.58
C THR A 13 17.48 3.44 -4.41
N ILE A 14 18.76 3.74 -4.64
CA ILE A 14 19.15 4.78 -5.59
C ILE A 14 18.88 4.28 -7.00
N ILE A 15 17.97 4.94 -7.72
CA ILE A 15 17.56 4.57 -9.08
C ILE A 15 18.10 5.52 -10.16
N ASP A 16 18.54 6.72 -9.77
CA ASP A 16 19.21 7.69 -10.64
C ASP A 16 20.14 8.61 -9.84
N GLN A 17 21.13 9.21 -10.50
CA GLN A 17 22.10 10.13 -9.91
C GLN A 17 22.57 11.20 -10.89
N GLN A 18 22.91 12.39 -10.39
CA GLN A 18 23.45 13.49 -11.18
C GLN A 18 24.62 14.14 -10.43
N GLY A 19 25.67 14.54 -11.16
CA GLY A 19 26.81 15.26 -10.58
C GLY A 19 27.72 14.48 -9.63
N LEU A 20 27.50 13.16 -9.47
CA LEU A 20 28.30 12.27 -8.62
C LEU A 20 29.31 11.48 -9.47
N SER A 21 30.54 11.35 -8.98
CA SER A 21 31.64 10.64 -9.67
C SER A 21 31.49 9.12 -9.60
N ASP A 22 31.08 8.60 -8.45
CA ASP A 22 30.92 7.16 -8.23
C ASP A 22 29.56 6.70 -8.74
N ARG A 23 29.49 5.49 -9.32
CA ARG A 23 28.21 4.88 -9.69
C ARG A 23 27.58 4.25 -8.45
N LEU A 24 26.49 4.85 -7.98
CA LEU A 24 25.74 4.47 -6.78
C LEU A 24 24.35 3.92 -7.07
N VAL A 25 23.91 3.90 -8.34
CA VAL A 25 22.63 3.28 -8.72
C VAL A 25 22.61 1.80 -8.32
N GLY A 26 21.59 1.40 -7.57
CA GLY A 26 21.46 0.09 -6.94
C GLY A 26 21.88 0.04 -5.47
N CYS A 27 22.66 1.02 -4.97
CA CYS A 27 22.91 1.16 -3.54
C CYS A 27 21.58 1.35 -2.82
N LYS A 28 21.43 0.68 -1.69
CA LYS A 28 20.16 0.59 -0.99
C LYS A 28 20.30 0.71 0.52
N ALA A 29 19.18 1.00 1.15
CA ALA A 29 19.01 0.95 2.58
C ALA A 29 17.75 0.17 2.91
N ILE A 30 17.78 -0.58 4.01
CA ILE A 30 16.65 -1.36 4.48
C ILE A 30 16.40 -1.04 5.94
N ILE A 31 15.19 -0.57 6.27
CA ILE A 31 14.71 -0.56 7.65
C ILE A 31 13.74 -1.72 7.87
N THR A 32 13.68 -2.20 9.10
CA THR A 32 12.67 -3.15 9.57
C THR A 32 11.76 -2.51 10.62
N SER A 33 10.61 -3.12 10.91
CA SER A 33 9.70 -2.71 11.97
C SER A 33 10.36 -2.58 13.35
N THR A 34 11.45 -3.31 13.59
CA THR A 34 12.23 -3.24 14.85
C THR A 34 13.25 -2.11 14.86
N GLY A 35 13.26 -1.25 13.84
CA GLY A 35 14.17 -0.11 13.71
C GLY A 35 15.59 -0.49 13.26
N ARG A 36 15.88 -1.76 12.98
CA ARG A 36 17.19 -2.18 12.45
C ARG A 36 17.34 -1.63 11.04
N LEU A 37 18.45 -0.93 10.80
CA LEU A 37 18.72 -0.23 9.56
C LEU A 37 20.08 -0.67 9.00
N SER A 38 20.09 -1.07 7.73
CA SER A 38 21.28 -1.50 6.98
C SER A 38 21.44 -0.63 5.74
N TYR A 39 22.68 -0.32 5.35
CA TYR A 39 22.97 0.58 4.23
C TYR A 39 24.14 0.08 3.38
N SER A 40 24.00 0.22 2.07
CA SER A 40 25.11 0.28 1.11
C SER A 40 25.26 1.66 0.47
N ILE A 41 24.44 2.65 0.85
CA ILE A 41 24.51 4.03 0.36
C ILE A 41 25.61 4.82 1.10
N PRO A 42 26.66 5.30 0.43
CA PRO A 42 27.78 5.99 1.09
C PRO A 42 27.54 7.49 1.33
N LEU A 43 26.47 8.07 0.77
CA LEU A 43 26.20 9.51 0.81
C LEU A 43 25.62 9.95 2.16
N ALA A 44 26.39 10.68 2.98
CA ALA A 44 25.96 11.17 4.29
C ALA A 44 24.66 12.01 4.24
N TRP A 45 24.59 12.98 3.32
CA TRP A 45 23.43 13.85 3.15
C TRP A 45 22.16 13.12 2.69
N VAL A 46 22.31 11.98 2.01
CA VAL A 46 21.17 11.09 1.73
C VAL A 46 20.77 10.35 3.00
N ARG A 47 21.72 9.74 3.71
CA ARG A 47 21.45 8.96 4.94
C ARG A 47 20.73 9.77 6.02
N GLU A 48 21.13 11.03 6.23
CA GLU A 48 20.51 11.94 7.20
C GLU A 48 19.02 12.19 6.91
N ARG A 49 18.63 12.23 5.63
CA ARG A 49 17.23 12.41 5.20
C ARG A 49 16.47 11.09 5.16
N LEU A 50 17.18 9.99 4.91
CA LEU A 50 16.60 8.70 4.62
C LEU A 50 15.80 8.14 5.80
N GLU A 51 16.30 8.31 7.02
CA GLU A 51 15.62 7.76 8.21
C GLU A 51 14.22 8.35 8.38
N VAL A 52 14.06 9.66 8.18
CA VAL A 52 12.76 10.35 8.26
C VAL A 52 11.83 9.84 7.16
N LEU A 53 12.31 9.83 5.91
CA LEU A 53 11.51 9.39 4.76
C LEU A 53 11.05 7.93 4.88
N ILE A 54 11.96 7.06 5.33
CA ILE A 54 11.68 5.64 5.52
C ILE A 54 10.70 5.43 6.68
N ARG A 55 10.83 6.15 7.81
CA ARG A 55 9.87 6.07 8.93
C ARG A 55 8.49 6.57 8.51
N GLU A 56 8.41 7.64 7.73
CA GLU A 56 7.16 8.12 7.15
C GLU A 56 6.53 7.10 6.21
N SER A 57 7.34 6.45 5.36
CA SER A 57 6.88 5.39 4.46
C SER A 57 6.42 4.13 5.21
N LEU A 58 7.09 3.73 6.31
CA LEU A 58 6.61 2.65 7.20
C LEU A 58 5.22 2.94 7.78
N TYR A 59 4.95 4.21 8.07
CA TYR A 59 3.67 4.66 8.60
C TYR A 59 2.59 4.73 7.52
N ARG A 60 2.90 5.39 6.39
CA ARG A 60 1.95 5.65 5.29
C ARG A 60 1.70 4.44 4.41
N GLY A 61 2.69 3.58 4.24
CA GLY A 61 2.69 2.47 3.29
C GLY A 61 2.67 2.91 1.83
N SER A 62 3.23 4.08 1.52
CA SER A 62 3.27 4.62 0.16
C SER A 62 4.59 4.34 -0.55
N PHE A 63 4.49 3.78 -1.75
CA PHE A 63 5.56 3.76 -2.72
C PHE A 63 5.82 5.18 -3.23
N GLU A 64 7.08 5.61 -3.20
CA GLU A 64 7.47 6.98 -3.56
C GLU A 64 8.79 7.00 -4.33
N VAL A 65 8.91 7.95 -5.26
CA VAL A 65 10.18 8.26 -5.92
C VAL A 65 10.54 9.71 -5.61
N ILE A 66 11.66 9.93 -4.93
CA ILE A 66 12.06 11.23 -4.40
C ILE A 66 13.45 11.58 -4.90
N SER A 67 13.63 12.79 -5.44
CA SER A 67 14.96 13.35 -5.71
C SER A 67 15.43 14.19 -4.53
N LEU A 68 16.61 13.85 -4.01
CA LEU A 68 17.33 14.63 -3.01
C LEU A 68 18.53 15.32 -3.67
N ALA A 69 18.73 16.59 -3.34
CA ALA A 69 19.91 17.36 -3.74
C ALA A 69 20.89 17.48 -2.57
N ASN A 70 22.19 17.45 -2.85
CA ASN A 70 23.21 17.67 -1.85
C ASN A 70 23.10 19.12 -1.31
N PRO A 71 22.93 19.34 0.01
CA PRO A 71 22.84 20.67 0.60
C PRO A 71 24.06 21.55 0.33
N ASN A 72 25.23 20.93 0.12
CA ASN A 72 26.50 21.63 -0.08
C ASN A 72 26.87 21.78 -1.57
N ASP A 73 26.19 21.06 -2.48
CA ASP A 73 26.37 21.20 -3.93
C ASP A 73 25.09 20.79 -4.67
N THR A 74 24.27 21.76 -5.06
CA THR A 74 22.96 21.51 -5.68
C THR A 74 23.02 20.87 -7.07
N ARG A 75 24.22 20.78 -7.68
CA ARG A 75 24.46 20.03 -8.93
C ARG A 75 24.47 18.53 -8.67
N GLN A 76 24.74 18.11 -7.43
CA GLN A 76 24.72 16.71 -7.04
C GLN A 76 23.33 16.31 -6.57
N LYS A 77 22.77 15.27 -7.19
CA LYS A 77 21.45 14.73 -6.86
C LYS A 77 21.46 13.21 -6.86
N ALA A 78 20.60 12.63 -6.03
CA ALA A 78 20.30 11.22 -6.00
C ALA A 78 18.77 11.05 -5.99
N THR A 79 18.25 10.23 -6.88
CA THR A 79 16.83 9.86 -6.92
C THR A 79 16.66 8.51 -6.28
N LEU A 80 15.78 8.45 -5.28
CA LEU A 80 15.52 7.27 -4.47
C LEU A 80 14.13 6.75 -4.77
N MET A 81 14.04 5.45 -5.02
CA MET A 81 12.82 4.67 -4.92
C MET A 81 12.67 4.24 -3.46
N ILE A 82 11.58 4.65 -2.79
CA ILE A 82 11.21 4.25 -1.44
C ILE A 82 10.04 3.29 -1.55
N ASP A 83 10.29 2.05 -1.15
CA ASP A 83 9.44 0.93 -1.46
C ASP A 83 9.03 0.19 -0.17
N PRO A 84 7.81 0.43 0.36
CA PRO A 84 7.34 -0.20 1.57
C PRO A 84 6.71 -1.57 1.29
N TYR A 85 7.25 -2.58 1.97
CA TYR A 85 6.73 -3.93 1.99
C TYR A 85 6.05 -4.16 3.34
N LEU A 86 4.75 -3.88 3.36
CA LEU A 86 3.91 -3.97 4.54
C LEU A 86 2.99 -5.20 4.45
N PRO A 87 2.51 -5.74 5.59
CA PRO A 87 1.38 -6.67 5.58
C PRO A 87 0.17 -6.04 4.86
N PRO A 88 -0.71 -6.86 4.26
CA PRO A 88 -1.94 -6.39 3.67
C PRO A 88 -2.70 -5.55 4.69
N GLN A 89 -3.36 -4.49 4.23
CA GLN A 89 -4.18 -3.68 5.12
C GLN A 89 -5.34 -4.50 5.67
N GLU A 90 -5.62 -4.34 6.96
CA GLU A 90 -6.76 -5.00 7.60
C GLU A 90 -8.03 -4.17 7.39
N LEU A 91 -9.11 -4.85 7.02
CA LEU A 91 -10.48 -4.34 7.12
C LEU A 91 -11.18 -5.07 8.27
N ILE A 92 -11.36 -4.35 9.38
CA ILE A 92 -12.01 -4.83 10.59
C ILE A 92 -13.46 -4.37 10.58
N ILE A 93 -14.39 -5.33 10.52
CA ILE A 93 -15.82 -5.08 10.50
C ILE A 93 -16.39 -5.43 11.87
N LEU A 94 -16.80 -4.40 12.63
CA LEU A 94 -17.41 -4.54 13.95
C LEU A 94 -18.94 -4.55 13.78
N GLY A 95 -19.52 -5.73 13.94
CA GLY A 95 -20.92 -6.03 13.67
C GLY A 95 -21.09 -6.99 12.49
N GLY A 96 -21.61 -8.18 12.76
CA GLY A 96 -21.86 -9.22 11.79
C GLY A 96 -23.22 -9.11 11.09
N GLY A 97 -23.81 -7.91 10.95
CA GLY A 97 -25.14 -7.72 10.36
C GLY A 97 -25.26 -8.07 8.86
N HIS A 98 -26.37 -7.69 8.22
CA HIS A 98 -26.60 -7.96 6.78
C HIS A 98 -25.67 -7.15 5.86
N ILE A 99 -25.23 -5.96 6.28
CA ILE A 99 -24.27 -5.12 5.53
C ILE A 99 -22.87 -5.75 5.56
N ALA A 100 -22.51 -6.43 6.65
CA ALA A 100 -21.18 -7.00 6.84
C ALA A 100 -20.84 -8.09 5.81
N GLN A 101 -21.82 -8.87 5.33
CA GLN A 101 -21.57 -9.95 4.36
C GLN A 101 -21.06 -9.43 3.00
N PRO A 102 -21.78 -8.54 2.29
CA PRO A 102 -21.27 -7.96 1.05
C PRO A 102 -20.02 -7.11 1.30
N LEU A 103 -19.94 -6.42 2.45
CA LEU A 103 -18.75 -5.64 2.80
C LEU A 103 -17.50 -6.52 2.95
N ALA A 104 -17.59 -7.65 3.62
CA ALA A 104 -16.48 -8.60 3.75
C ALA A 104 -16.05 -9.14 2.38
N LYS A 105 -17.01 -9.50 1.52
CA LYS A 105 -16.75 -9.99 0.16
C LYS A 105 -16.06 -8.94 -0.71
N ILE A 106 -16.57 -7.71 -0.73
CA ILE A 106 -15.97 -6.61 -1.50
C ILE A 106 -14.60 -6.23 -0.92
N GLY A 107 -14.47 -6.20 0.41
CA GLY A 107 -13.20 -5.95 1.09
C GLY A 107 -12.12 -6.95 0.67
N LYS A 108 -12.45 -8.24 0.65
CA LYS A 108 -11.55 -9.30 0.19
C LYS A 108 -11.17 -9.12 -1.28
N LEU A 109 -12.15 -8.83 -2.13
CA LEU A 109 -11.93 -8.54 -3.56
C LEU A 109 -11.00 -7.34 -3.78
N LEU A 110 -11.07 -6.33 -2.91
CA LEU A 110 -10.21 -5.15 -2.96
C LEU A 110 -8.80 -5.37 -2.37
N GLY A 111 -8.50 -6.58 -1.88
CA GLY A 111 -7.19 -6.97 -1.37
C GLY A 111 -6.97 -6.75 0.14
N TYR A 112 -8.03 -6.44 0.90
CA TYR A 112 -7.91 -6.34 2.35
C TYR A 112 -7.80 -7.73 3.01
N GLN A 113 -7.06 -7.80 4.12
CA GLN A 113 -7.21 -8.88 5.08
C GLN A 113 -8.45 -8.59 5.93
N VAL A 114 -9.50 -9.39 5.77
CA VAL A 114 -10.81 -9.10 6.34
C VAL A 114 -11.02 -9.82 7.66
N ALA A 115 -11.34 -9.08 8.70
CA ALA A 115 -11.78 -9.62 9.98
C ALA A 115 -13.21 -9.16 10.27
N VAL A 116 -14.05 -10.09 10.75
CA VAL A 116 -15.41 -9.78 11.20
C VAL A 116 -15.57 -10.17 12.65
N LEU A 117 -16.12 -9.25 13.44
CA LEU A 117 -16.38 -9.43 14.87
C LEU A 117 -17.84 -9.13 15.19
N ASP A 118 -18.51 -10.02 15.90
CA ASP A 118 -19.81 -9.77 16.54
C ASP A 118 -19.81 -10.44 17.92
N ASP A 119 -20.68 -9.99 18.83
CA ASP A 119 -20.82 -10.60 20.15
C ASP A 119 -21.80 -11.79 20.16
N ARG A 120 -22.49 -12.01 19.03
CA ARG A 120 -23.43 -13.12 18.84
C ARG A 120 -22.86 -14.20 17.93
N PRO A 121 -22.81 -15.47 18.38
CA PRO A 121 -22.24 -16.57 17.61
C PRO A 121 -22.99 -16.82 16.28
N GLU A 122 -24.29 -16.56 16.20
CA GLU A 122 -25.08 -16.74 14.99
C GLU A 122 -24.84 -15.64 13.93
N PHE A 123 -24.20 -14.53 14.30
CA PHE A 123 -23.86 -13.44 13.39
C PHE A 123 -22.40 -13.45 12.96
N VAL A 124 -21.56 -14.34 13.48
CA VAL A 124 -20.15 -14.46 13.11
C VAL A 124 -19.68 -15.92 13.09
N SER A 125 -19.49 -16.45 11.89
CA SER A 125 -18.96 -17.79 11.66
C SER A 125 -18.28 -17.86 10.30
N LYS A 126 -17.44 -18.88 10.09
CA LYS A 126 -16.78 -19.11 8.80
C LYS A 126 -17.79 -19.39 7.68
N ASP A 127 -18.87 -20.09 7.97
CA ASP A 127 -19.94 -20.38 6.99
C ASP A 127 -20.66 -19.10 6.54
N ARG A 128 -20.87 -18.16 7.47
CA ARG A 128 -21.52 -16.88 7.17
C ARG A 128 -20.58 -15.90 6.46
N PHE A 129 -19.27 -16.01 6.71
CA PHE A 129 -18.22 -15.17 6.12
C PHE A 129 -17.09 -16.02 5.52
N PRO A 130 -17.34 -16.74 4.42
CA PRO A 130 -16.35 -17.63 3.82
C PRO A 130 -15.09 -16.88 3.37
N GLU A 131 -15.25 -15.65 2.91
CA GLU A 131 -14.17 -14.78 2.41
C GLU A 131 -13.37 -14.09 3.52
N ALA A 132 -13.87 -14.06 4.77
CA ALA A 132 -13.16 -13.42 5.87
C ALA A 132 -11.95 -14.25 6.29
N ASP A 133 -10.82 -13.59 6.49
CA ASP A 133 -9.58 -14.17 7.01
C ASP A 133 -9.71 -14.54 8.49
N LYS A 134 -10.46 -13.74 9.25
CA LYS A 134 -10.74 -13.97 10.68
C LYS A 134 -12.21 -13.73 11.00
N THR A 135 -12.80 -14.61 11.80
CA THR A 135 -14.14 -14.45 12.37
C THR A 135 -14.04 -14.58 13.88
N ILE A 136 -14.45 -13.54 14.62
CA ILE A 136 -14.24 -13.43 16.07
C ILE A 136 -15.59 -13.23 16.76
N CYS A 137 -15.94 -14.15 17.66
CA CYS A 137 -17.11 -14.02 18.52
C CYS A 137 -16.67 -13.51 19.89
N CYS A 138 -16.84 -12.22 20.19
CA CYS A 138 -16.49 -11.64 21.49
C CYS A 138 -17.33 -10.41 21.84
N SER A 139 -17.38 -10.04 23.12
CA SER A 139 -18.07 -8.82 23.54
C SER A 139 -17.49 -7.59 22.83
N PHE A 140 -18.37 -6.64 22.50
CA PHE A 140 -17.94 -5.34 22.00
C PHE A 140 -17.12 -4.56 23.05
N ASP A 141 -17.25 -4.87 24.34
CA ASP A 141 -16.54 -4.20 25.46
C ASP A 141 -15.01 -4.30 25.38
N THR A 142 -14.50 -5.33 24.70
CA THR A 142 -13.07 -5.68 24.67
C THR A 142 -12.57 -5.90 23.25
N VAL A 143 -13.14 -5.18 22.28
CA VAL A 143 -12.78 -5.31 20.85
C VAL A 143 -11.30 -5.01 20.63
N GLU A 144 -10.76 -4.00 21.31
CA GLU A 144 -9.36 -3.59 21.17
C GLU A 144 -8.37 -4.70 21.55
N ASN A 145 -8.77 -5.67 22.38
CA ASN A 145 -7.92 -6.80 22.77
C ASN A 145 -7.84 -7.90 21.68
N SER A 146 -8.68 -7.82 20.64
CA SER A 146 -8.75 -8.83 19.57
C SER A 146 -7.85 -8.52 18.38
N PHE A 147 -7.24 -7.32 18.33
CA PHE A 147 -6.52 -6.82 17.17
C PHE A 147 -5.25 -6.04 17.57
N ASP A 148 -4.23 -6.09 16.71
CA ASP A 148 -3.09 -5.18 16.79
C ASP A 148 -3.40 -3.89 16.00
N LEU A 149 -4.11 -2.97 16.66
CA LEU A 149 -4.65 -1.77 16.03
C LEU A 149 -3.56 -0.72 15.76
N GLY A 150 -3.52 -0.21 14.52
CA GLY A 150 -2.56 0.82 14.16
C GLY A 150 -2.81 1.48 12.80
N PRO A 151 -1.78 2.14 12.23
CA PRO A 151 -1.88 2.94 10.99
C PRO A 151 -2.29 2.19 9.72
N GLN A 152 -2.37 0.86 9.76
CA GLN A 152 -2.79 0.02 8.63
C GLN A 152 -4.19 -0.59 8.86
N SER A 153 -4.80 -0.34 10.02
CA SER A 153 -6.11 -0.87 10.39
C SER A 153 -7.22 0.04 9.88
N ASN A 154 -8.17 -0.51 9.12
CA ASN A 154 -9.37 0.17 8.64
C ASN A 154 -10.56 -0.41 9.38
N VAL A 155 -11.24 0.40 10.20
CA VAL A 155 -12.34 -0.08 11.04
C VAL A 155 -13.68 0.45 10.54
N VAL A 156 -14.62 -0.47 10.33
CA VAL A 156 -16.01 -0.18 9.97
C VAL A 156 -16.93 -0.66 11.09
N ILE A 157 -17.64 0.29 11.71
CA ILE A 157 -18.59 0.03 12.79
C ILE A 157 -19.99 -0.06 12.20
N VAL A 158 -20.54 -1.27 12.17
CA VAL A 158 -21.85 -1.64 11.63
C VAL A 158 -22.61 -2.55 12.61
N THR A 159 -22.61 -2.18 13.89
CA THR A 159 -23.20 -2.98 14.96
C THR A 159 -24.74 -2.90 14.97
N ARG A 160 -25.38 -3.66 15.87
CA ARG A 160 -26.84 -3.77 16.00
C ARG A 160 -27.53 -2.59 16.71
N GLY A 161 -26.82 -1.52 17.09
CA GLY A 161 -27.46 -0.37 17.72
C GLY A 161 -26.54 0.71 18.28
N HIS A 162 -27.12 1.87 18.58
CA HIS A 162 -26.39 3.09 18.94
C HIS A 162 -25.44 2.96 20.15
N GLN A 163 -25.79 2.15 21.15
CA GLN A 163 -24.93 1.95 22.33
C GLN A 163 -23.66 1.19 21.99
N HIS A 164 -23.78 0.10 21.24
CA HIS A 164 -22.65 -0.73 20.81
C HIS A 164 -21.77 0.01 19.80
N ASP A 165 -22.37 0.81 18.89
CA ASP A 165 -21.64 1.68 17.97
C ASP A 165 -20.73 2.67 18.71
N LEU A 166 -21.31 3.38 19.70
CA LEU A 166 -20.57 4.36 20.51
C LEU A 166 -19.46 3.67 21.33
N LEU A 167 -19.75 2.49 21.87
CA LEU A 167 -18.80 1.72 22.66
C LEU A 167 -17.58 1.28 21.82
N CYS A 168 -17.82 0.75 20.62
CA CYS A 168 -16.76 0.42 19.68
C CYS A 168 -15.99 1.68 19.28
N LEU A 169 -16.70 2.76 18.95
CA LEU A 169 -16.10 4.02 18.52
C LEU A 169 -15.13 4.59 19.57
N ARG A 170 -15.50 4.57 20.85
CA ARG A 170 -14.63 5.03 21.95
C ARG A 170 -13.32 4.25 22.04
N GLN A 171 -13.37 2.92 21.90
CA GLN A 171 -12.16 2.09 21.91
C GLN A 171 -11.29 2.41 20.69
N MET A 172 -11.88 2.44 19.49
CA MET A 172 -11.15 2.67 18.24
C MET A 172 -10.51 4.06 18.17
N LEU A 173 -11.13 5.08 18.78
CA LEU A 173 -10.58 6.42 18.87
C LEU A 173 -9.25 6.47 19.62
N LYS A 174 -8.85 5.47 20.40
CA LYS A 174 -7.53 5.47 21.08
C LYS A 174 -6.36 5.30 20.11
N TYR A 175 -6.62 4.78 18.90
CA TYR A 175 -5.59 4.33 17.97
C TYR A 175 -5.46 5.24 16.73
N PRO A 176 -4.26 5.32 16.13
CA PRO A 176 -4.05 6.03 14.86
C PRO A 176 -4.45 5.14 13.68
N LEU A 177 -5.75 5.02 13.41
CA LEU A 177 -6.28 4.13 12.37
C LEU A 177 -6.16 4.74 10.95
N ALA A 178 -6.02 3.89 9.93
CA ALA A 178 -6.03 4.30 8.52
C ALA A 178 -7.40 4.87 8.11
N TYR A 179 -8.46 4.27 8.66
CA TYR A 179 -9.83 4.66 8.45
C TYR A 179 -10.68 4.26 9.65
N LEU A 180 -11.60 5.12 10.05
CA LEU A 180 -12.59 4.84 11.08
C LEU A 180 -13.95 5.37 10.62
N GLY A 181 -14.85 4.45 10.28
CA GLY A 181 -16.19 4.76 9.83
C GLY A 181 -17.25 4.15 10.73
N MET A 182 -18.35 4.86 10.93
CA MET A 182 -19.48 4.38 11.72
C MET A 182 -20.79 4.58 10.97
N ILE A 183 -21.56 3.50 10.84
CA ILE A 183 -22.88 3.57 10.24
C ILE A 183 -23.83 4.41 11.08
N GLY A 184 -24.73 5.15 10.44
CA GLY A 184 -25.80 5.82 11.16
C GLY A 184 -26.59 6.83 10.35
N SER A 185 -27.83 7.08 10.78
CA SER A 185 -28.60 8.21 10.28
C SER A 185 -27.98 9.53 10.75
N ARG A 186 -28.25 10.63 10.02
CA ARG A 186 -27.78 11.98 10.41
C ARG A 186 -28.17 12.34 11.85
N ARG A 187 -29.37 11.96 12.29
CA ARG A 187 -29.82 12.15 13.67
C ARG A 187 -28.98 11.36 14.68
N LYS A 188 -28.71 10.07 14.41
CA LYS A 188 -27.87 9.23 15.31
C LYS A 188 -26.47 9.81 15.43
N VAL A 189 -25.90 10.26 14.30
CA VAL A 189 -24.58 10.87 14.25
C VAL A 189 -24.53 12.15 15.06
N ALA A 190 -25.52 13.04 14.94
CA ALA A 190 -25.56 14.28 15.72
C ALA A 190 -25.51 14.01 17.23
N ILE A 191 -26.33 13.08 17.72
CA ILE A 191 -26.38 12.69 19.14
C ILE A 191 -25.04 12.12 19.62
N ILE A 192 -24.42 11.22 18.84
CA ILE A 192 -23.13 10.63 19.19
C ILE A 192 -22.03 11.68 19.21
N ARG A 193 -22.04 12.62 18.25
CA ARG A 193 -21.07 13.71 18.17
C ARG A 193 -21.15 14.64 19.37
N GLU A 194 -22.36 15.07 19.73
CA GLU A 194 -22.60 15.92 20.91
C GLU A 194 -22.05 15.27 22.17
N ARG A 195 -22.43 14.01 22.42
CA ARG A 195 -21.95 13.25 23.57
C ARG A 195 -20.43 13.10 23.64
N LEU A 196 -19.77 12.82 22.51
CA LEU A 196 -18.30 12.71 22.48
C LEU A 196 -17.60 14.05 22.73
N LEU A 197 -18.20 15.17 22.30
CA LEU A 197 -17.69 16.52 22.60
C LEU A 197 -17.85 16.87 24.08
N GLU A 198 -18.99 16.53 24.68
CA GLU A 198 -19.23 16.68 26.12
C GLU A 198 -18.24 15.85 26.96
N GLU A 199 -17.84 14.68 26.46
CA GLU A 199 -16.78 13.83 27.04
C GLU A 199 -15.36 14.39 26.85
N GLY A 200 -15.21 15.56 26.22
CA GLY A 200 -13.94 16.25 26.05
C GLY A 200 -13.11 15.81 24.84
N LEU A 201 -13.71 15.06 23.90
CA LEU A 201 -12.99 14.65 22.69
C LEU A 201 -12.69 15.86 21.81
N ALA A 202 -11.43 15.99 21.38
CA ALA A 202 -11.03 17.07 20.50
C ALA A 202 -11.79 17.03 19.15
N VAL A 203 -12.33 18.18 18.74
CA VAL A 203 -13.09 18.35 17.48
C VAL A 203 -12.31 17.81 16.27
N LYS A 204 -10.99 18.06 16.21
CA LYS A 204 -10.12 17.56 15.12
C LYS A 204 -10.17 16.04 14.99
N LYS A 205 -10.19 15.32 16.11
CA LYS A 205 -10.23 13.86 16.16
C LYS A 205 -11.63 13.32 15.85
N LEU A 206 -12.67 14.04 16.23
CA LEU A 206 -14.04 13.71 15.86
C LEU A 206 -14.31 13.94 14.36
N ASN A 207 -13.65 14.92 13.75
CA ASN A 207 -13.78 15.22 12.32
C ASN A 207 -13.04 14.21 11.42
N SER A 208 -12.12 13.41 11.96
CA SER A 208 -11.50 12.32 11.21
C SER A 208 -12.34 11.04 11.15
N VAL A 209 -13.49 11.00 11.85
CA VAL A 209 -14.41 9.85 11.82
C VAL A 209 -15.44 10.02 10.71
N TYR A 210 -15.56 9.02 9.84
CA TYR A 210 -16.54 8.99 8.76
C TYR A 210 -17.90 8.51 9.30
N MET A 211 -18.73 9.45 9.72
CA MET A 211 -20.07 9.18 10.21
C MET A 211 -21.06 10.28 9.78
N PRO A 212 -22.10 9.98 8.99
CA PRO A 212 -22.42 8.67 8.41
C PRO A 212 -21.30 8.16 7.49
N ILE A 213 -21.06 6.85 7.55
CA ILE A 213 -20.05 6.18 6.73
C ILE A 213 -20.50 6.05 5.26
N GLY A 214 -19.55 6.11 4.33
CA GLY A 214 -19.74 5.83 2.91
C GLY A 214 -19.99 7.06 2.03
N LEU A 215 -19.75 6.90 0.73
CA LEU A 215 -20.02 7.96 -0.25
C LEU A 215 -21.52 8.11 -0.54
N ASP A 216 -21.94 9.36 -0.77
CA ASP A 216 -23.31 9.66 -1.18
C ASP A 216 -23.54 9.27 -2.65
N ILE A 217 -23.91 8.00 -2.84
CA ILE A 217 -24.26 7.40 -4.15
C ILE A 217 -25.73 6.99 -4.22
N GLY A 218 -26.56 7.43 -3.26
CA GLY A 218 -27.97 7.02 -3.17
C GLY A 218 -28.19 5.55 -2.78
N ALA A 219 -27.25 4.94 -2.06
CA ALA A 219 -27.31 3.54 -1.66
C ALA A 219 -28.49 3.23 -0.71
N GLN A 220 -29.21 2.14 -0.98
CA GLN A 220 -30.39 1.71 -0.22
C GLN A 220 -30.29 0.27 0.27
N THR A 221 -29.77 -0.64 -0.56
CA THR A 221 -29.63 -2.06 -0.19
C THR A 221 -28.34 -2.33 0.59
N PRO A 222 -28.24 -3.43 1.37
CA PRO A 222 -27.00 -3.78 2.06
C PRO A 222 -25.77 -3.89 1.14
N ALA A 223 -25.97 -4.37 -0.09
CA ALA A 223 -24.91 -4.48 -1.09
C ALA A 223 -24.48 -3.09 -1.61
N GLU A 224 -25.42 -2.20 -1.92
CA GLU A 224 -25.13 -0.83 -2.32
C GLU A 224 -24.44 -0.04 -1.21
N ILE A 225 -24.86 -0.23 0.05
CA ILE A 225 -24.21 0.39 1.21
C ILE A 225 -22.77 -0.12 1.35
N ALA A 226 -22.53 -1.41 1.16
CA ALA A 226 -21.18 -1.95 1.16
C ALA A 226 -20.30 -1.37 0.03
N VAL A 227 -20.86 -1.16 -1.17
CA VAL A 227 -20.17 -0.45 -2.26
C VAL A 227 -19.87 1.00 -1.88
N SER A 228 -20.84 1.71 -1.29
CA SER A 228 -20.65 3.08 -0.80
C SER A 228 -19.52 3.20 0.24
N ILE A 229 -19.47 2.29 1.21
CA ILE A 229 -18.42 2.22 2.24
C ILE A 229 -17.06 1.92 1.62
N THR A 230 -16.98 0.90 0.77
CA THR A 230 -15.71 0.49 0.17
C THR A 230 -15.18 1.50 -0.84
N ALA A 231 -16.05 2.21 -1.54
CA ALA A 231 -15.67 3.34 -2.37
C ALA A 231 -15.09 4.50 -1.52
N GLU A 232 -15.63 4.74 -0.32
CA GLU A 232 -15.05 5.72 0.61
C GLU A 232 -13.70 5.26 1.14
N LEU A 233 -13.53 3.99 1.52
CA LEU A 233 -12.23 3.41 1.89
C LEU A 233 -11.18 3.66 0.79
N ILE A 234 -11.51 3.38 -0.47
CA ILE A 234 -10.62 3.63 -1.62
C ILE A 234 -10.32 5.14 -1.74
N LYS A 235 -11.34 6.00 -1.63
CA LYS A 235 -11.20 7.46 -1.71
C LYS A 235 -10.20 7.97 -0.66
N VAL A 236 -10.37 7.57 0.60
CA VAL A 236 -9.53 8.00 1.73
C VAL A 236 -8.10 7.53 1.51
N ARG A 237 -7.93 6.25 1.15
CA ARG A 237 -6.62 5.67 0.86
C ARG A 237 -5.89 6.37 -0.28
N ARG A 238 -6.60 6.72 -1.36
CA ARG A 238 -6.02 7.29 -2.59
C ARG A 238 -6.05 8.82 -2.66
N GLY A 239 -6.65 9.51 -1.69
CA GLY A 239 -6.85 10.96 -1.75
C GLY A 239 -7.82 11.41 -2.86
N GLY A 240 -8.74 10.54 -3.27
CA GLY A 240 -9.67 10.82 -4.36
C GLY A 240 -10.72 11.88 -4.01
N LYS A 241 -11.27 12.57 -5.02
CA LYS A 241 -12.37 13.54 -4.84
C LYS A 241 -13.77 12.90 -4.82
N ALA A 242 -13.89 11.63 -5.23
CA ALA A 242 -15.17 10.92 -5.44
C ALA A 242 -16.15 11.61 -6.43
N ALA A 243 -15.63 12.46 -7.31
CA ALA A 243 -16.39 13.04 -8.42
C ALA A 243 -16.42 12.09 -9.63
N SER A 244 -17.43 12.24 -10.48
CA SER A 244 -17.45 11.55 -11.78
C SER A 244 -16.23 11.94 -12.61
N ILE A 245 -15.51 10.94 -13.13
CA ILE A 245 -14.31 11.14 -13.97
C ILE A 245 -14.62 11.98 -15.21
N LYS A 246 -15.86 11.89 -15.74
CA LYS A 246 -16.34 12.71 -16.86
C LYS A 246 -16.19 14.22 -16.60
N ASN A 247 -16.30 14.63 -15.34
CA ASN A 247 -16.33 16.04 -14.94
C ASN A 247 -14.97 16.53 -14.42
N ILE A 248 -13.91 15.73 -14.51
CA ILE A 248 -12.56 16.10 -14.05
C ILE A 248 -11.74 16.55 -15.25
N ASP A 249 -11.49 17.86 -15.35
CA ASP A 249 -10.54 18.40 -16.33
C ASP A 249 -9.10 18.03 -15.94
N LYS A 250 -8.49 17.14 -16.73
CA LYS A 250 -7.10 16.68 -16.52
C LYS A 250 -6.05 17.81 -16.63
N LYS A 251 -6.38 18.96 -17.23
CA LYS A 251 -5.40 20.03 -17.52
C LYS A 251 -5.02 20.91 -16.33
N ASN A 252 -5.74 20.85 -15.20
CA ASN A 252 -5.56 21.81 -14.09
C ASN A 252 -5.18 21.20 -12.72
N ASN A 253 -4.96 19.88 -12.60
CA ASN A 253 -4.72 19.22 -11.29
C ASN A 253 -3.25 18.87 -11.01
N ASP A 254 -2.30 19.26 -11.85
CA ASP A 254 -0.88 18.88 -11.67
C ASP A 254 -0.20 19.55 -10.46
N ASN A 255 -0.87 20.49 -9.77
CA ASN A 255 -0.27 21.31 -8.69
C ASN A 255 -0.87 21.12 -7.28
N GLU A 256 -1.78 20.17 -7.05
CA GLU A 256 -2.28 19.86 -5.70
C GLU A 256 -2.15 18.37 -5.35
N ALA A 257 -1.05 17.74 -5.77
CA ALA A 257 -0.68 16.41 -5.27
C ALA A 257 -0.17 16.54 -3.82
N GLY A 258 -1.11 16.72 -2.88
CA GLY A 258 -0.89 16.32 -1.51
C GLY A 258 -0.39 14.87 -1.49
N VAL A 259 0.53 14.55 -0.59
CA VAL A 259 1.16 13.23 -0.44
C VAL A 259 0.07 12.19 -0.15
N PHE A 260 -0.47 11.57 -1.21
CA PHE A 260 -1.49 10.54 -1.17
C PHE A 260 -0.97 9.26 -1.81
N ASN A 261 -1.47 8.13 -1.33
CA ASN A 261 -1.02 6.79 -1.69
C ASN A 261 -1.28 6.52 -3.20
N LEU A 262 -0.27 6.71 -4.05
CA LEU A 262 -0.36 6.58 -5.51
C LEU A 262 -0.25 5.12 -6.00
N GLY A 263 0.06 4.17 -5.10
CA GLY A 263 0.22 2.75 -5.39
C GLY A 263 -1.08 1.92 -5.33
N GLU A 264 -0.99 0.69 -5.81
CA GLU A 264 -1.98 -0.36 -5.48
C GLU A 264 -1.84 -0.76 -3.99
N LEU A 265 -2.86 -1.39 -3.40
CA LEU A 265 -2.65 -2.00 -2.08
C LEU A 265 -1.59 -3.08 -2.23
N PRO A 266 -0.63 -3.18 -1.29
CA PRO A 266 0.23 -4.35 -1.22
C PRO A 266 -0.65 -5.59 -1.17
N SER A 267 -0.59 -6.38 -2.23
CA SER A 267 -1.23 -7.68 -2.28
C SER A 267 -0.35 -8.70 -1.56
N THR A 268 -0.92 -9.86 -1.23
CA THR A 268 -0.11 -11.00 -0.76
C THR A 268 1.00 -11.35 -1.74
N ILE A 269 0.79 -11.10 -3.04
CA ILE A 269 1.81 -11.33 -4.09
C ILE A 269 3.00 -10.37 -3.96
N ASP A 270 2.77 -9.12 -3.57
CA ASP A 270 3.86 -8.14 -3.45
C ASP A 270 4.77 -8.50 -2.27
N GLN A 271 4.20 -9.02 -1.17
CA GLN A 271 4.98 -9.58 -0.07
C GLN A 271 5.74 -10.84 -0.48
N GLU A 272 5.10 -11.75 -1.20
CA GLU A 272 5.72 -12.98 -1.69
C GLU A 272 6.89 -12.67 -2.63
N ILE A 273 6.74 -11.70 -3.53
CA ILE A 273 7.80 -11.21 -4.42
C ILE A 273 9.01 -10.74 -3.61
N LEU A 274 8.82 -9.94 -2.55
CA LEU A 274 9.95 -9.51 -1.72
C LEU A 274 10.60 -10.69 -1.01
N GLN A 275 9.81 -11.56 -0.38
CA GLN A 275 10.35 -12.71 0.34
C GLN A 275 11.21 -13.58 -0.57
N LEU A 276 10.71 -13.87 -1.77
CA LEU A 276 11.44 -14.61 -2.78
C LEU A 276 12.64 -13.85 -3.33
N THR A 277 12.57 -12.52 -3.44
CA THR A 277 13.70 -11.66 -3.82
C THR A 277 14.83 -11.77 -2.80
N LEU A 278 14.53 -11.60 -1.51
CA LEU A 278 15.49 -11.71 -0.42
C LEU A 278 16.05 -13.13 -0.30
N GLN A 279 15.20 -14.14 -0.45
CA GLN A 279 15.61 -15.55 -0.41
C GLN A 279 16.53 -15.89 -1.59
N ALA A 280 16.20 -15.42 -2.79
CA ALA A 280 17.06 -15.60 -3.96
C ALA A 280 18.41 -14.90 -3.78
N ALA A 281 18.43 -13.70 -3.20
CA ALA A 281 19.66 -12.99 -2.86
C ALA A 281 20.54 -13.76 -1.86
N ILE A 282 19.95 -14.26 -0.77
CA ILE A 282 20.66 -15.03 0.28
C ILE A 282 21.19 -16.35 -0.26
N ASN A 283 20.38 -17.05 -1.06
CA ASN A 283 20.75 -18.36 -1.59
C ASN A 283 21.57 -18.28 -2.88
N HIS A 284 21.96 -17.07 -3.29
CA HIS A 284 22.66 -16.80 -4.55
C HIS A 284 21.96 -17.40 -5.78
N VAL A 285 20.63 -17.44 -5.77
CA VAL A 285 19.81 -17.87 -6.90
C VAL A 285 19.67 -16.68 -7.86
N PRO A 286 20.11 -16.80 -9.13
CA PRO A 286 19.98 -15.71 -10.10
C PRO A 286 18.51 -15.35 -10.35
N ALA A 287 18.17 -14.12 -9.99
CA ALA A 287 16.88 -13.50 -10.24
C ALA A 287 17.06 -11.99 -10.43
N ALA A 288 16.07 -11.33 -11.04
CA ALA A 288 16.02 -9.88 -11.17
C ALA A 288 14.61 -9.38 -10.79
N LEU A 289 14.56 -8.33 -9.97
CA LEU A 289 13.34 -7.63 -9.59
C LEU A 289 13.14 -6.45 -10.53
N ALA A 290 11.98 -6.38 -11.17
CA ALA A 290 11.52 -5.24 -11.95
C ALA A 290 10.44 -4.48 -11.18
N THR A 291 10.61 -3.16 -11.03
CA THR A 291 9.67 -2.28 -10.33
C THR A 291 9.29 -1.11 -11.23
N VAL A 292 8.00 -0.87 -11.44
CA VAL A 292 7.52 0.33 -12.13
C VAL A 292 7.77 1.54 -11.24
N VAL A 293 8.64 2.46 -11.64
CA VAL A 293 9.00 3.65 -10.84
C VAL A 293 8.27 4.92 -11.27
N SER A 294 7.82 4.98 -12.52
CA SER A 294 7.08 6.13 -13.04
C SER A 294 6.14 5.71 -14.16
N THR A 295 4.99 6.39 -14.26
CA THR A 295 4.03 6.19 -15.35
C THR A 295 3.49 7.54 -15.82
N LYS A 296 3.33 7.70 -17.13
CA LYS A 296 2.68 8.86 -17.75
C LYS A 296 1.60 8.37 -18.70
N GLY A 297 0.41 8.96 -18.58
CA GLY A 297 -0.76 8.57 -19.39
C GLY A 297 -1.42 7.28 -18.91
N SER A 298 -2.09 6.59 -19.83
CA SER A 298 -2.82 5.35 -19.55
C SER A 298 -1.87 4.15 -19.61
N THR A 299 -1.43 3.68 -18.46
CA THR A 299 -0.57 2.50 -18.29
C THR A 299 -1.33 1.38 -17.57
N PRO A 300 -1.06 0.10 -17.89
CA PRO A 300 -1.76 -1.06 -17.33
C PRO A 300 -1.52 -1.27 -15.83
N ARG A 301 -0.30 -1.00 -15.35
CA ARG A 301 0.01 -0.91 -13.91
C ARG A 301 0.52 0.49 -13.56
N LYS A 302 0.54 0.77 -12.26
CA LYS A 302 1.02 2.02 -11.67
C LYS A 302 2.38 1.84 -10.99
N ALA A 303 2.97 2.95 -10.57
CA ALA A 303 4.22 2.95 -9.82
C ALA A 303 4.07 2.08 -8.56
N GLY A 304 5.11 1.32 -8.24
CA GLY A 304 5.11 0.31 -7.18
C GLY A 304 4.66 -1.09 -7.63
N ALA A 305 4.32 -1.31 -8.90
CA ALA A 305 4.07 -2.66 -9.39
C ALA A 305 5.38 -3.44 -9.57
N HIS A 306 5.42 -4.67 -9.07
CA HIS A 306 6.60 -5.53 -9.10
C HIS A 306 6.45 -6.75 -10.02
N MET A 307 7.57 -7.20 -10.56
CA MET A 307 7.72 -8.49 -11.22
C MET A 307 9.10 -9.08 -10.93
N LEU A 308 9.14 -10.26 -10.33
CA LEU A 308 10.35 -11.05 -10.13
C LEU A 308 10.54 -12.01 -11.32
N VAL A 309 11.75 -12.08 -11.86
CA VAL A 309 12.11 -12.94 -13.00
C VAL A 309 13.31 -13.79 -12.61
N TRP A 310 13.21 -15.11 -12.80
CA TRP A 310 14.30 -16.06 -12.55
C TRP A 310 15.03 -16.45 -13.84
N ALA A 311 16.26 -16.95 -13.71
CA ALA A 311 17.08 -17.38 -14.84
C ALA A 311 16.52 -18.61 -15.58
N ASP A 312 15.59 -19.35 -14.99
CA ASP A 312 14.88 -20.46 -15.65
C ASP A 312 13.64 -19.99 -16.45
N GLY A 313 13.39 -18.68 -16.51
CA GLY A 313 12.27 -18.09 -17.24
C GLY A 313 10.97 -18.02 -16.46
N ARG A 314 10.90 -18.52 -15.22
CA ARG A 314 9.77 -18.26 -14.33
C ARG A 314 9.65 -16.77 -14.02
N SER A 315 8.43 -16.31 -13.75
CA SER A 315 8.19 -14.98 -13.20
C SER A 315 7.02 -14.97 -12.22
N LEU A 316 7.03 -14.05 -11.27
CA LEU A 316 5.96 -13.77 -10.33
C LEU A 316 5.67 -12.26 -10.30
N GLY A 317 4.39 -11.88 -10.25
CA GLY A 317 3.99 -10.48 -10.42
C GLY A 317 3.89 -10.05 -11.88
N THR A 318 3.59 -8.77 -12.11
CA THR A 318 3.39 -8.22 -13.45
C THR A 318 3.63 -6.72 -13.46
N VAL A 319 4.29 -6.22 -14.50
CA VAL A 319 4.42 -4.77 -14.77
C VAL A 319 3.31 -4.25 -15.69
N GLY A 320 2.35 -5.12 -16.04
CA GLY A 320 1.14 -4.79 -16.79
C GLY A 320 0.88 -5.59 -18.05
N GLY A 321 1.62 -6.69 -18.27
CA GLY A 321 1.36 -7.65 -19.34
C GLY A 321 1.76 -7.20 -20.75
N GLY A 322 1.49 -8.07 -21.72
CA GLY A 322 1.71 -7.82 -23.15
C GLY A 322 3.18 -7.66 -23.55
N GLN A 323 3.41 -6.98 -24.67
CA GLN A 323 4.75 -6.80 -25.25
C GLN A 323 5.70 -5.99 -24.35
N GLY A 324 5.17 -5.04 -23.57
CA GLY A 324 5.95 -4.28 -22.60
C GLY A 324 6.56 -5.18 -21.53
N GLU A 325 5.77 -6.10 -20.97
CA GLU A 325 6.24 -7.07 -19.99
C GLU A 325 7.24 -8.07 -20.58
N ALA A 326 7.01 -8.55 -21.79
CA ALA A 326 7.96 -9.44 -22.49
C ALA A 326 9.34 -8.77 -22.66
N LYS A 327 9.38 -7.48 -23.00
CA LYS A 327 10.62 -6.69 -23.08
C LYS A 327 11.29 -6.54 -21.72
N VAL A 328 10.53 -6.24 -20.66
CA VAL A 328 11.07 -6.16 -19.29
C VAL A 328 11.67 -7.51 -18.87
N ARG A 329 10.99 -8.62 -19.15
CA ARG A 329 11.53 -9.97 -18.89
C ARG A 329 12.84 -10.23 -19.64
N ALA A 330 12.91 -9.82 -20.90
CA ALA A 330 14.12 -9.96 -21.70
C ALA A 330 15.29 -9.12 -21.14
N GLU A 331 15.04 -7.87 -20.75
CA GLU A 331 16.06 -7.02 -20.12
C GLU A 331 16.48 -7.55 -18.75
N ALA A 332 15.53 -8.03 -17.93
CA ALA A 332 15.80 -8.69 -16.66
C ALA A 332 16.74 -9.89 -16.84
N PHE A 333 16.48 -10.73 -17.86
CA PHE A 333 17.33 -11.87 -18.18
C PHE A 333 18.76 -11.46 -18.58
N LYS A 334 18.92 -10.36 -19.32
CA LYS A 334 20.25 -9.86 -19.73
C LYS A 334 21.10 -9.43 -18.52
N ILE A 335 20.49 -8.83 -17.52
CA ILE A 335 21.22 -8.28 -16.37
C ILE A 335 21.31 -9.23 -15.18
N ILE A 336 20.56 -10.34 -15.16
CA ILE A 336 20.35 -11.21 -13.99
C ILE A 336 21.64 -11.72 -13.32
N ASN A 337 22.68 -11.94 -14.12
CA ASN A 337 24.00 -12.42 -13.69
C ASN A 337 25.02 -11.28 -13.51
N THR A 338 24.57 -10.03 -13.62
CA THR A 338 25.39 -8.84 -13.43
C THR A 338 25.15 -8.25 -12.03
N SER A 339 25.91 -7.23 -11.67
CA SER A 339 25.65 -6.41 -10.46
C SER A 339 25.13 -5.02 -10.82
N GLN A 340 24.71 -4.81 -12.07
CA GLN A 340 24.35 -3.50 -12.58
C GLN A 340 22.84 -3.42 -12.87
N PRO A 341 22.09 -2.64 -12.08
CA PRO A 341 20.70 -2.35 -12.39
C PRO A 341 20.61 -1.39 -13.59
N ILE A 342 19.42 -1.36 -14.18
CA ILE A 342 19.07 -0.49 -15.30
C ILE A 342 17.72 0.17 -15.06
N LEU A 343 17.53 1.36 -15.63
CA LEU A 343 16.23 2.01 -15.75
C LEU A 343 15.75 1.84 -17.20
N TYR A 344 14.73 1.01 -17.40
CA TYR A 344 14.20 0.69 -18.73
C TYR A 344 12.92 1.47 -19.00
N ARG A 345 12.88 2.18 -20.13
CA ARG A 345 11.71 2.97 -20.53
C ARG A 345 10.89 2.23 -21.58
N ILE A 346 9.61 2.02 -21.26
CA ILE A 346 8.62 1.47 -22.17
C ILE A 346 7.78 2.61 -22.71
N SER A 347 7.84 2.81 -24.03
CA SER A 347 6.88 3.68 -24.73
C SER A 347 5.86 2.78 -25.42
N MET A 348 4.58 2.94 -25.08
CA MET A 348 3.48 2.34 -25.82
C MET A 348 3.11 3.33 -26.91
N ASP A 349 3.80 3.23 -28.04
CA ASP A 349 3.62 4.15 -29.15
C ASP A 349 2.24 3.93 -29.79
N ALA A 350 1.43 4.98 -29.87
CA ALA A 350 0.07 4.93 -30.39
C ALA A 350 0.03 4.47 -31.86
N ALA A 351 1.12 4.68 -32.61
CA ALA A 351 1.26 4.27 -34.00
C ALA A 351 1.32 2.74 -34.19
N ASN A 352 1.92 1.99 -33.25
CA ASN A 352 1.96 0.52 -33.28
C ASN A 352 0.73 -0.11 -32.61
N ALA A 353 0.17 0.56 -31.60
CA ALA A 353 -1.00 0.07 -30.88
C ALA A 353 -2.26 -0.01 -31.79
N ALA A 354 -2.37 0.89 -32.77
CA ALA A 354 -3.44 0.90 -33.77
C ALA A 354 -3.46 -0.32 -34.70
N MET A 355 -2.29 -0.93 -35.00
CA MET A 355 -2.22 -2.15 -35.82
C MET A 355 -2.63 -3.41 -35.05
N GLU A 356 -2.49 -3.41 -33.73
CA GLU A 356 -2.84 -4.54 -32.85
C GLU A 356 -4.18 -4.37 -32.12
N GLY A 357 -4.93 -3.29 -32.41
CA GLY A 357 -6.25 -3.02 -31.81
C GLY A 357 -6.21 -2.58 -30.34
N MET A 358 -5.04 -2.17 -29.82
CA MET A 358 -4.88 -1.66 -28.44
C MET A 358 -4.74 -0.14 -28.42
N ILE A 359 -5.31 0.55 -27.42
CA ILE A 359 -5.39 2.04 -27.34
C ILE A 359 -4.67 2.57 -26.07
N CYS A 360 -3.62 1.88 -25.61
CA CYS A 360 -2.83 2.35 -24.46
C CYS A 360 -1.67 3.23 -24.96
N GLY A 361 -1.83 4.56 -24.92
CA GLY A 361 -0.81 5.54 -25.33
C GLY A 361 0.08 6.06 -24.19
N GLY A 362 0.34 5.23 -23.17
CA GLY A 362 1.14 5.60 -22.00
C GLY A 362 2.63 5.33 -22.18
N SER A 363 3.45 5.89 -21.29
CA SER A 363 4.84 5.45 -21.10
C SER A 363 5.09 5.12 -19.63
N MET A 364 5.97 4.16 -19.38
CA MET A 364 6.40 3.81 -18.03
C MET A 364 7.91 3.61 -17.97
N GLU A 365 8.47 3.87 -16.80
CA GLU A 365 9.85 3.58 -16.47
C GLU A 365 9.87 2.44 -15.45
N VAL A 366 10.68 1.43 -15.73
CA VAL A 366 10.81 0.22 -14.93
C VAL A 366 12.26 0.10 -14.50
N PHE A 367 12.51 0.18 -13.19
CA PHE A 367 13.81 -0.10 -12.62
C PHE A 367 13.97 -1.60 -12.49
N ILE A 368 15.01 -2.16 -13.11
CA ILE A 368 15.29 -3.59 -13.12
C ILE A 368 16.62 -3.80 -12.42
N GLU A 369 16.61 -4.55 -11.31
CA GLU A 369 17.80 -4.81 -10.50
C GLU A 369 18.03 -6.32 -10.28
N PRO A 370 19.27 -6.81 -10.43
CA PRO A 370 19.61 -8.17 -10.03
C PRO A 370 19.47 -8.34 -8.52
N VAL A 371 18.91 -9.47 -8.07
CA VAL A 371 18.61 -9.66 -6.63
C VAL A 371 19.87 -9.75 -5.76
N ASN A 372 21.04 -10.01 -6.34
CA ASN A 372 22.31 -10.00 -5.61
C ASN A 372 22.61 -8.64 -4.94
N GLY A 373 22.04 -7.53 -5.43
CA GLY A 373 22.13 -6.22 -4.79
C GLY A 373 21.51 -6.19 -3.40
N PHE A 374 20.56 -7.08 -3.11
CA PHE A 374 19.96 -7.23 -1.78
C PHE A 374 20.89 -7.95 -0.80
N ALA A 375 21.84 -8.79 -1.28
CA ALA A 375 22.74 -9.55 -0.41
C ALA A 375 23.56 -8.66 0.54
N GLN A 376 24.02 -7.50 0.04
CA GLN A 376 24.83 -6.54 0.81
C GLN A 376 24.09 -5.94 2.01
N VAL A 377 22.76 -5.91 1.95
CA VAL A 377 21.91 -5.36 3.01
C VAL A 377 21.12 -6.45 3.74
N SER A 378 21.03 -7.66 3.18
CA SER A 378 20.36 -8.82 3.75
C SER A 378 21.31 -9.80 4.48
N GLY A 379 22.63 -9.67 4.37
CA GLY A 379 23.60 -10.50 5.10
C GLY A 379 24.99 -9.87 5.28
N GLY A 380 25.47 -9.78 6.52
CA GLY A 380 26.89 -9.49 6.79
C GLY A 380 27.25 -8.79 8.12
N GLY A 381 26.64 -9.13 9.25
CA GLY A 381 27.11 -8.69 10.56
C GLY A 381 26.39 -9.39 11.72
N GLY A 382 27.07 -10.34 12.36
CA GLY A 382 26.84 -10.83 13.73
C GLY A 382 25.39 -11.07 14.13
N ILE A 383 24.90 -12.26 13.82
CA ILE A 383 24.00 -12.98 14.73
C ILE A 383 24.93 -13.63 15.76
N LEU A 384 25.16 -12.94 16.88
CA LEU A 384 25.55 -13.52 18.16
C LEU A 384 24.64 -12.91 19.22
#